data_AF-A0A150TL80-F1
#
_entry.id   AF-A0A150TL80-F1
#
_cell.length_a   1.000
_cell.length_b   1.000
_cell.length_c   1.000
_cell.angle_alpha   90.00
_cell.angle_beta   90.00
_cell.angle_gamma   90.00
#
_symmetry.space_group_name_H-M   'P 1'
#
loop_
_entity.id
_entity.type
_entity.pdbx_description
1 polymer ?
#
loop_
_entity_poly.entity_id
_entity_poly.type
_entity_poly.pdbx_seq_one_letter_code
_entity_poly.pdbx_strand_id
1 'polypeptide(L)'
;MGLSLTPGCVGEVETAEALDESADAFSTAPGEPNHEEITHTALSFLKPSVLTALKVGNVSTDVAFHFSNTAHFDDCNFSGGAAFVAEKQAEAVRALGPGIPLLDGDALAMLAFGNSLHAVQDFYAHTNWVELGGDVLVDESLTAFPALAPYSAIPSTGFIVVQGDKPKRVAVTRDARAPYPKYAVVTVRVERKKAYGLVSGTVEYEPGNYCPPPVAMTHDELSKDKTSLTERTAQHLAAKSLAVQQTRHEWCRLNRLAHDAWGDAGTARLAAWVADPSSAPDCGIQ
;
A
#
# COMPACT_ATOMS: atom_id res chain seq x y z
N MET A 1 -65.42 27.71 21.84
CA MET A 1 -64.53 26.70 22.44
C MET A 1 -63.13 27.00 21.94
N GLY A 2 -62.36 27.71 22.76
CA GLY A 2 -60.97 28.04 22.46
C GLY A 2 -60.05 27.02 23.09
N LEU A 3 -58.96 26.70 22.40
CA LEU A 3 -57.70 26.33 23.02
C LEU A 3 -56.58 27.07 22.31
N SER A 4 -55.86 27.84 23.11
CA SER A 4 -54.62 28.53 22.82
C SER A 4 -53.45 27.57 23.02
N LEU A 5 -52.41 27.61 22.17
CA LEU A 5 -51.04 27.25 22.54
C LEU A 5 -50.06 28.05 21.67
N THR A 6 -49.19 28.82 22.33
CA THR A 6 -48.01 29.51 21.81
C THR A 6 -46.76 28.60 21.93
N PRO A 7 -45.52 29.08 21.73
CA PRO A 7 -44.62 28.68 20.64
C PRO A 7 -43.46 27.77 21.11
N GLY A 8 -42.83 27.06 20.19
CA GLY A 8 -41.61 26.29 20.47
C GLY A 8 -40.61 26.42 19.33
N CYS A 9 -39.57 27.23 19.55
CA CYS A 9 -38.29 27.12 18.84
C CYS A 9 -37.62 25.77 19.16
N VAL A 10 -36.58 25.44 18.38
CA VAL A 10 -35.57 24.35 18.51
C VAL A 10 -35.69 23.38 17.32
N GLY A 11 -34.67 23.14 16.50
CA GLY A 11 -33.30 23.65 16.52
C GLY A 11 -32.62 23.41 15.18
N GLU A 12 -31.78 24.36 14.78
CA GLU A 12 -30.56 24.03 14.05
C GLU A 12 -29.60 23.38 15.06
N VAL A 13 -29.03 22.25 14.69
CA VAL A 13 -27.64 21.78 14.87
C VAL A 13 -27.73 20.25 14.75
N GLU A 14 -27.71 19.75 13.51
CA GLU A 14 -27.66 18.31 13.24
C GLU A 14 -26.83 18.07 11.98
N THR A 15 -25.58 18.55 11.95
CA THR A 15 -24.68 18.31 10.80
C THR A 15 -23.20 18.11 11.16
N ALA A 16 -22.84 17.97 12.44
CA ALA A 16 -21.44 17.73 12.83
C ALA A 16 -21.19 16.40 13.55
N GLU A 17 -22.19 15.82 14.23
CA GLU A 17 -22.01 14.57 14.99
C GLU A 17 -22.29 13.29 14.18
N ALA A 18 -23.00 13.39 13.04
CA ALA A 18 -23.33 12.23 12.20
C ALA A 18 -22.18 11.75 11.27
N LEU A 19 -21.03 12.42 11.30
CA LEU A 19 -19.84 12.04 10.51
C LEU A 19 -18.75 11.37 11.34
N ASP A 20 -18.88 11.36 12.68
CA ASP A 20 -17.89 10.78 13.59
C ASP A 20 -18.20 9.30 13.92
N GLU A 21 -19.48 8.89 13.89
CA GLU A 21 -19.90 7.51 14.18
C GLU A 21 -19.67 6.52 13.01
N SER A 22 -19.18 6.98 11.85
CA SER A 22 -18.94 6.13 10.67
C SER A 22 -17.48 5.69 10.52
N ALA A 23 -16.56 6.16 11.37
CA ALA A 23 -15.13 5.85 11.23
C ALA A 23 -14.71 4.52 11.88
N ASP A 24 -15.59 3.88 12.67
CA ASP A 24 -15.25 2.70 13.48
C ASP A 24 -15.71 1.35 12.90
N ALA A 25 -16.26 1.30 11.67
CA ALA A 25 -16.92 0.10 11.16
C ALA A 25 -16.38 -0.48 9.84
N PHE A 26 -15.18 -0.11 9.39
CA PHE A 26 -14.59 -0.76 8.22
C PHE A 26 -13.12 -1.09 8.44
N SER A 27 -12.90 -2.22 9.10
CA SER A 27 -11.71 -3.05 8.99
C SER A 27 -12.19 -4.44 8.56
N THR A 28 -12.00 -4.79 7.29
CA THR A 28 -12.57 -6.00 6.65
C THR A 28 -11.68 -7.24 6.81
N ALA A 29 -11.08 -7.37 7.99
CA ALA A 29 -10.13 -8.35 8.53
C ALA A 29 -9.95 -9.73 7.83
N PRO A 30 -8.75 -10.35 7.94
CA PRO A 30 -8.11 -10.50 9.25
C PRO A 30 -6.70 -9.92 9.32
N GLY A 31 -6.59 -8.75 9.95
CA GLY A 31 -5.38 -8.08 10.43
C GLY A 31 -5.77 -7.11 11.56
N GLU A 32 -4.83 -6.72 12.42
CA GLU A 32 -5.01 -5.51 13.26
C GLU A 32 -5.20 -4.30 12.32
N PRO A 33 -5.79 -3.15 12.76
CA PRO A 33 -6.03 -1.97 11.90
C PRO A 33 -4.73 -1.28 11.44
N ASN A 34 -3.90 -2.01 10.69
CA ASN A 34 -2.52 -1.69 10.39
C ASN A 34 -2.42 -0.72 9.22
N HIS A 35 -3.19 -0.94 8.14
CA HIS A 35 -3.21 -0.03 6.99
C HIS A 35 -3.60 1.39 7.37
N GLU A 36 -4.63 1.49 8.20
CA GLU A 36 -5.17 2.72 8.74
C GLU A 36 -4.15 3.46 9.59
N GLU A 37 -3.48 2.74 10.51
CA GLU A 37 -2.45 3.30 11.37
C GLU A 37 -1.20 3.71 10.57
N ILE A 38 -0.78 2.90 9.59
CA ILE A 38 0.34 3.23 8.69
C ILE A 38 0.03 4.52 7.93
N THR A 39 -1.17 4.60 7.33
CA THR A 39 -1.62 5.78 6.58
C THR A 39 -1.70 7.01 7.48
N HIS A 40 -2.31 6.88 8.67
CA HIS A 40 -2.38 7.95 9.66
C HIS A 40 -0.99 8.45 10.06
N THR A 41 -0.09 7.52 10.41
CA THR A 41 1.27 7.85 10.87
C THR A 41 2.06 8.57 9.78
N ALA A 42 2.04 8.02 8.55
CA ALA A 42 2.81 8.56 7.44
C ALA A 42 2.32 9.94 6.96
N LEU A 43 1.00 10.16 6.98
CA LEU A 43 0.33 11.31 6.34
C LEU A 43 -0.40 12.24 7.33
N SER A 44 -0.02 12.22 8.60
CA SER A 44 -0.62 13.03 9.68
C SER A 44 -0.53 14.55 9.48
N PHE A 45 0.27 15.02 8.52
CA PHE A 45 0.37 16.45 8.13
C PHE A 45 -0.81 16.92 7.25
N LEU A 46 -1.64 16.00 6.75
CA LEU A 46 -2.82 16.30 5.94
C LEU A 46 -4.00 16.74 6.82
N LYS A 47 -4.98 17.40 6.20
CA LYS A 47 -6.25 17.74 6.86
C LYS A 47 -6.96 16.46 7.34
N PRO A 48 -7.63 16.49 8.50
CA PRO A 48 -8.34 15.32 9.03
C PRO A 48 -9.32 14.69 8.03
N SER A 49 -10.11 15.50 7.31
CA SER A 49 -11.06 14.97 6.31
C SER A 49 -10.38 14.27 5.13
N VAL A 50 -9.21 14.75 4.70
CA VAL A 50 -8.40 14.11 3.66
C VAL A 50 -7.86 12.79 4.19
N LEU A 51 -7.34 12.78 5.42
CA LEU A 51 -6.79 11.58 6.02
C LEU A 51 -7.86 10.49 6.17
N THR A 52 -9.06 10.86 6.62
CA THR A 52 -10.21 9.95 6.68
C THR A 52 -10.54 9.38 5.29
N ALA A 53 -10.60 10.22 4.25
CA ALA A 53 -10.88 9.75 2.89
C ALA A 53 -9.80 8.80 2.35
N LEU A 54 -8.51 9.06 2.64
CA LEU A 54 -7.41 8.18 2.27
C LEU A 54 -7.45 6.85 3.01
N LYS A 55 -7.78 6.85 4.31
CA LYS A 55 -7.99 5.62 5.08
C LYS A 55 -9.16 4.81 4.52
N VAL A 56 -10.28 5.46 4.19
CA VAL A 56 -11.44 4.80 3.57
C VAL A 56 -11.05 4.18 2.23
N GLY A 57 -10.35 4.92 1.37
CA GLY A 57 -9.86 4.39 0.09
C GLY A 57 -8.96 3.18 0.31
N ASN A 58 -7.97 3.30 1.20
CA ASN A 58 -7.07 2.22 1.55
C ASN A 58 -7.81 0.96 1.99
N VAL A 59 -8.67 1.03 3.02
CA VAL A 59 -9.37 -0.17 3.51
C VAL A 59 -10.42 -0.68 2.51
N SER A 60 -11.01 0.18 1.70
CA SER A 60 -11.95 -0.27 0.66
C SER A 60 -11.30 -1.23 -0.35
N THR A 61 -9.97 -1.23 -0.46
CA THR A 61 -9.22 -2.14 -1.33
C THR A 61 -9.48 -3.59 -0.98
N ASP A 62 -9.48 -3.96 0.30
CA ASP A 62 -9.77 -5.31 0.79
C ASP A 62 -11.16 -5.82 0.41
N VAL A 63 -12.09 -4.91 0.09
CA VAL A 63 -13.47 -5.26 -0.27
C VAL A 63 -13.67 -5.19 -1.77
N ALA A 64 -13.23 -4.11 -2.41
CA ALA A 64 -13.37 -3.92 -3.84
C ALA A 64 -12.50 -4.90 -4.63
N PHE A 65 -11.36 -5.30 -4.07
CA PHE A 65 -10.36 -6.17 -4.68
C PHE A 65 -10.06 -7.41 -3.84
N HIS A 66 -11.00 -7.84 -2.99
CA HIS A 66 -10.87 -8.96 -2.06
C HIS A 66 -10.25 -10.24 -2.66
N PHE A 67 -10.47 -10.48 -3.96
CA PHE A 67 -9.96 -11.65 -4.68
C PHE A 67 -8.91 -11.29 -5.74
N SER A 68 -8.08 -10.29 -5.46
CA SER A 68 -7.06 -9.79 -6.39
C SER A 68 -5.67 -9.92 -5.79
N ASN A 69 -4.92 -10.92 -6.24
CA ASN A 69 -3.51 -11.06 -5.86
C ASN A 69 -2.67 -9.83 -6.29
N THR A 70 -3.12 -9.09 -7.31
CA THR A 70 -2.45 -7.86 -7.73
C THR A 70 -2.64 -6.72 -6.74
N ALA A 71 -3.84 -6.56 -6.17
CA ALA A 71 -4.10 -5.50 -5.20
C ALA A 71 -3.39 -5.75 -3.87
N HIS A 72 -3.09 -7.01 -3.56
CA HIS A 72 -2.51 -7.45 -2.28
C HIS A 72 -1.06 -7.93 -2.37
N PHE A 73 -0.39 -7.76 -3.52
CA PHE A 73 0.97 -8.27 -3.77
C PHE A 73 1.15 -9.77 -3.43
N ASP A 74 0.10 -10.56 -3.62
CA ASP A 74 0.07 -11.98 -3.30
C ASP A 74 0.50 -12.86 -4.49
N ASP A 75 0.65 -14.14 -4.20
CA ASP A 75 0.99 -15.24 -5.10
C ASP A 75 2.30 -15.06 -5.88
N CYS A 76 3.23 -14.23 -5.42
CA CYS A 76 4.41 -13.81 -6.18
C CYS A 76 4.05 -13.06 -7.48
N ASN A 77 2.84 -12.48 -7.59
CA ASN A 77 2.43 -11.68 -8.75
C ASN A 77 2.99 -10.25 -8.67
N PHE A 78 4.31 -10.11 -8.58
CA PHE A 78 5.00 -8.82 -8.45
C PHE A 78 4.76 -7.88 -9.63
N SER A 79 4.77 -8.42 -10.85
CA SER A 79 4.47 -7.63 -12.04
C SER A 79 3.04 -7.08 -12.00
N GLY A 80 2.08 -7.88 -11.54
CA GLY A 80 0.70 -7.45 -11.37
C GLY A 80 0.53 -6.41 -10.27
N GLY A 81 1.12 -6.63 -9.09
CA GLY A 81 1.05 -5.67 -7.99
C GLY A 81 1.72 -4.34 -8.30
N ALA A 82 2.90 -4.37 -8.92
CA ALA A 82 3.58 -3.15 -9.37
C ALA A 82 2.75 -2.37 -10.41
N ALA A 83 2.11 -3.09 -11.35
CA ALA A 83 1.23 -2.49 -12.34
C ALA A 83 -0.01 -1.87 -11.69
N PHE A 84 -0.62 -2.55 -10.69
CA PHE A 84 -1.76 -2.04 -9.94
C PHE A 84 -1.41 -0.71 -9.24
N VAL A 85 -0.29 -0.66 -8.52
CA VAL A 85 0.17 0.58 -7.87
C VAL A 85 0.34 1.71 -8.88
N ALA A 86 1.04 1.46 -9.98
CA ALA A 86 1.26 2.49 -11.02
C ALA A 86 -0.05 2.94 -11.69
N GLU A 87 -0.99 2.03 -11.92
CA GLU A 87 -2.31 2.33 -12.47
C GLU A 87 -3.11 3.23 -11.52
N LYS A 88 -3.14 2.90 -10.22
CA LYS A 88 -3.85 3.67 -9.20
C LYS A 88 -3.23 5.04 -8.94
N GLN A 89 -1.90 5.16 -9.02
CA GLN A 89 -1.22 6.46 -9.07
C GLN A 89 -1.65 7.28 -10.29
N ALA A 90 -1.71 6.67 -11.47
CA ALA A 90 -2.11 7.36 -12.69
C ALA A 90 -3.59 7.78 -12.65
N GLU A 91 -4.48 6.96 -12.08
CA GLU A 91 -5.88 7.32 -11.80
C GLU A 91 -5.98 8.55 -10.90
N ALA A 92 -5.22 8.57 -9.79
CA ALA A 92 -5.19 9.69 -8.87
C ALA A 92 -4.72 10.98 -9.56
N VAL A 93 -3.64 10.90 -10.34
CA VAL A 93 -3.10 12.03 -11.11
C VAL A 93 -4.13 12.55 -12.11
N ARG A 94 -4.82 11.67 -12.86
CA ARG A 94 -5.87 12.10 -13.80
C ARG A 94 -7.01 12.85 -13.11
N ALA A 95 -7.42 12.40 -11.93
CA ALA A 95 -8.49 13.02 -11.16
C ALA A 95 -8.12 14.41 -10.61
N LEU A 96 -6.83 14.69 -10.43
CA LEU A 96 -6.29 16.01 -10.08
C LEU A 96 -6.21 17.00 -11.26
N GLY A 97 -6.64 16.60 -12.46
CA GLY A 97 -6.61 17.45 -13.64
C GLY A 97 -7.46 18.72 -13.49
N PRO A 98 -7.04 19.87 -14.04
CA PRO A 98 -7.74 21.15 -13.88
C PRO A 98 -9.13 21.19 -14.53
N GLY A 99 -9.43 20.25 -15.43
CA GLY A 99 -10.74 20.10 -16.07
C GLY A 99 -11.77 19.32 -15.24
N ILE A 100 -11.39 18.77 -14.10
CA ILE A 100 -12.28 18.00 -13.23
C ILE A 100 -12.77 18.92 -12.09
N PRO A 101 -14.07 18.91 -11.72
CA PRO A 101 -14.56 19.64 -10.56
C PRO A 101 -13.78 19.28 -9.28
N LEU A 102 -13.59 20.26 -8.39
CA LEU A 102 -12.77 20.08 -7.17
C LEU A 102 -13.25 18.93 -6.30
N LEU A 103 -14.51 18.94 -5.89
CA LEU A 103 -15.06 17.93 -4.98
C LEU A 103 -15.02 16.52 -5.59
N ASP A 104 -15.46 16.38 -6.85
CA ASP A 104 -15.47 15.08 -7.53
C ASP A 104 -14.05 14.56 -7.78
N GLY A 105 -13.15 15.44 -8.25
CA GLY A 105 -11.78 15.06 -8.57
C GLY A 105 -10.96 14.71 -7.34
N ASP A 106 -11.13 15.45 -6.24
CA ASP A 106 -10.39 15.18 -5.01
C ASP A 106 -10.83 13.85 -4.36
N ALA A 107 -12.13 13.57 -4.32
CA ALA A 107 -12.64 12.30 -3.82
C ALA A 107 -12.12 11.10 -4.66
N LEU A 108 -12.16 11.22 -5.98
CA LEU A 108 -11.61 10.19 -6.89
C LEU A 108 -10.09 10.04 -6.73
N ALA A 109 -9.37 11.15 -6.58
CA ALA A 109 -7.92 11.12 -6.40
C ALA A 109 -7.53 10.45 -5.08
N MET A 110 -8.22 10.77 -3.97
CA MET A 110 -7.98 10.15 -2.67
C MET A 110 -8.33 8.67 -2.67
N LEU A 111 -9.43 8.25 -3.31
CA LEU A 111 -9.78 6.84 -3.43
C LEU A 111 -8.71 6.06 -4.19
N ALA A 112 -8.32 6.54 -5.37
CA ALA A 112 -7.29 5.88 -6.18
C ALA A 112 -5.93 5.87 -5.47
N PHE A 113 -5.53 6.99 -4.85
CA PHE A 113 -4.29 7.04 -4.10
C PHE A 113 -4.32 6.10 -2.89
N GLY A 114 -5.42 6.08 -2.12
CA GLY A 114 -5.63 5.13 -1.03
C GLY A 114 -5.47 3.66 -1.46
N ASN A 115 -6.04 3.28 -2.62
CA ASN A 115 -5.85 1.95 -3.20
C ASN A 115 -4.38 1.65 -3.53
N SER A 116 -3.65 2.64 -4.06
CA SER A 116 -2.21 2.47 -4.33
C SER A 116 -1.40 2.27 -3.05
N LEU A 117 -1.75 3.00 -1.97
CA LEU A 117 -1.08 2.90 -0.67
C LEU A 117 -1.32 1.53 -0.04
N HIS A 118 -2.53 0.99 -0.15
CA HIS A 118 -2.86 -0.34 0.33
C HIS A 118 -1.91 -1.41 -0.25
N ALA A 119 -1.84 -1.49 -1.58
CA ALA A 119 -0.97 -2.44 -2.27
C ALA A 119 0.52 -2.27 -1.89
N VAL A 120 0.99 -1.03 -1.76
CA VAL A 120 2.38 -0.76 -1.33
C VAL A 120 2.64 -1.21 0.12
N GLN A 121 1.64 -1.11 1.00
CA GLN A 121 1.76 -1.59 2.37
C GLN A 121 1.79 -3.13 2.41
N ASP A 122 0.92 -3.77 1.62
CA ASP A 122 0.89 -5.22 1.44
C ASP A 122 2.18 -5.79 0.86
N PHE A 123 2.88 -5.05 -0.01
CA PHE A 123 4.22 -5.46 -0.45
C PHE A 123 5.14 -5.78 0.74
N TYR A 124 5.18 -4.95 1.79
CA TYR A 124 6.04 -5.23 2.94
C TYR A 124 5.44 -6.30 3.87
N ALA A 125 4.12 -6.42 3.93
CA ALA A 125 3.44 -7.38 4.79
C ALA A 125 3.48 -8.82 4.23
N HIS A 126 3.32 -8.98 2.92
CA HIS A 126 3.08 -10.28 2.28
C HIS A 126 4.32 -10.81 1.53
N THR A 127 5.40 -10.03 1.40
CA THR A 127 6.66 -10.50 0.82
C THR A 127 7.67 -10.93 1.88
N ASN A 128 8.72 -11.64 1.47
CA ASN A 128 9.85 -11.96 2.35
C ASN A 128 10.88 -10.82 2.49
N TRP A 129 10.54 -9.56 2.16
CA TRP A 129 11.48 -8.42 2.10
C TRP A 129 12.36 -8.29 3.36
N VAL A 130 11.74 -8.28 4.53
CA VAL A 130 12.45 -8.09 5.81
C VAL A 130 13.21 -9.35 6.23
N GLU A 131 12.72 -10.54 5.86
CA GLU A 131 13.41 -11.81 6.12
C GLU A 131 14.69 -11.96 5.28
N LEU A 132 14.75 -11.31 4.11
CA LEU A 132 15.96 -11.19 3.29
C LEU A 132 16.95 -10.14 3.82
N GLY A 133 16.57 -9.37 4.85
CA GLY A 133 17.35 -8.27 5.41
C GLY A 133 17.14 -6.94 4.68
N GLY A 134 16.03 -6.76 3.96
CA GLY A 134 15.68 -5.47 3.37
C GLY A 134 15.33 -4.46 4.45
N ASP A 135 16.09 -3.36 4.49
CA ASP A 135 15.96 -2.24 5.45
C ASP A 135 15.86 -0.87 4.75
N VAL A 136 15.71 -0.89 3.42
CA VAL A 136 15.51 0.28 2.57
C VAL A 136 14.15 0.19 1.86
N LEU A 137 13.73 1.31 1.27
CA LEU A 137 12.53 1.37 0.44
C LEU A 137 12.68 0.51 -0.83
N VAL A 138 11.59 -0.11 -1.28
CA VAL A 138 11.55 -0.86 -2.54
C VAL A 138 11.86 0.05 -3.72
N ASP A 139 11.41 1.31 -3.66
CA ASP A 139 11.73 2.33 -4.64
C ASP A 139 11.62 3.74 -4.04
N GLU A 140 12.65 4.56 -4.27
CA GLU A 140 12.75 5.96 -3.85
C GLU A 140 12.62 6.93 -5.04
N SER A 141 12.37 6.42 -6.24
CA SER A 141 12.14 7.29 -7.39
C SER A 141 10.85 8.09 -7.22
N LEU A 142 10.84 9.30 -7.78
CA LEU A 142 9.62 10.13 -7.87
C LEU A 142 8.86 9.91 -9.20
N THR A 143 9.26 8.92 -9.99
CA THR A 143 8.53 8.48 -11.17
C THR A 143 7.42 7.50 -10.78
N ALA A 144 6.59 7.07 -11.74
CA ALA A 144 5.58 6.04 -11.49
C ALA A 144 6.22 4.79 -10.89
N PHE A 145 5.48 4.08 -10.02
CA PHE A 145 6.01 2.91 -9.31
C PHE A 145 6.64 1.92 -10.32
N PRO A 146 7.88 1.47 -10.07
CA PRO A 146 8.63 0.75 -11.09
C PRO A 146 8.03 -0.63 -11.33
N ALA A 147 8.13 -1.09 -12.58
CA ALA A 147 7.78 -2.46 -12.91
C ALA A 147 8.71 -3.45 -12.20
N LEU A 148 8.12 -4.39 -11.47
CA LEU A 148 8.85 -5.49 -10.83
C LEU A 148 8.86 -6.71 -11.76
N ALA A 149 9.82 -6.73 -12.68
CA ALA A 149 9.91 -7.74 -13.73
C ALA A 149 10.42 -9.09 -13.21
N PRO A 150 9.88 -10.23 -13.70
CA PRO A 150 10.28 -11.56 -13.25
C PRO A 150 11.78 -11.79 -13.45
N TYR A 151 12.42 -12.35 -12.44
CA TYR A 151 13.86 -12.66 -12.36
C TYR A 151 14.80 -11.47 -12.61
N SER A 152 14.30 -10.25 -12.40
CA SER A 152 15.12 -9.03 -12.42
C SER A 152 15.50 -8.63 -11.00
N ALA A 153 16.63 -7.94 -10.86
CA ALA A 153 17.08 -7.42 -9.58
C ALA A 153 16.33 -6.13 -9.21
N ILE A 154 15.86 -6.04 -7.97
CA ILE A 154 15.37 -4.79 -7.39
C ILE A 154 16.56 -3.83 -7.22
N PRO A 155 16.52 -2.61 -7.78
CA PRO A 155 17.66 -1.71 -7.73
C PRO A 155 18.17 -1.39 -6.32
N SER A 156 17.29 -1.25 -5.34
CA SER A 156 17.65 -0.83 -3.98
C SER A 156 18.37 -1.91 -3.16
N THR A 157 18.11 -3.19 -3.43
CA THR A 157 18.64 -4.31 -2.61
C THR A 157 19.41 -5.36 -3.41
N GLY A 158 19.21 -5.42 -4.72
CA GLY A 158 19.68 -6.51 -5.57
C GLY A 158 18.91 -7.82 -5.40
N PHE A 159 17.81 -7.84 -4.62
CA PHE A 159 16.95 -9.01 -4.50
C PHE A 159 16.34 -9.35 -5.86
N ILE A 160 16.27 -10.63 -6.20
CA ILE A 160 15.74 -11.07 -7.48
C ILE A 160 14.24 -11.34 -7.33
N VAL A 161 13.40 -10.67 -8.12
CA VAL A 161 11.95 -10.93 -8.17
C VAL A 161 11.72 -12.36 -8.65
N VAL A 162 11.18 -13.24 -7.81
CA VAL A 162 10.88 -14.62 -8.19
C VAL A 162 9.41 -14.71 -8.56
N GLN A 163 9.13 -14.82 -9.86
CA GLN A 163 7.77 -14.88 -10.39
C GLN A 163 7.71 -15.78 -11.62
N GLY A 164 6.74 -16.68 -11.66
CA GLY A 164 6.42 -17.57 -12.77
C GLY A 164 7.57 -18.50 -13.18
N ASP A 165 7.56 -18.87 -14.45
CA ASP A 165 8.54 -19.81 -15.00
C ASP A 165 9.95 -19.26 -14.94
N LYS A 166 10.82 -20.00 -14.24
CA LYS A 166 12.22 -19.63 -14.11
C LYS A 166 12.97 -19.75 -15.44
N PRO A 167 13.90 -18.81 -15.75
CA PRO A 167 14.75 -18.93 -16.91
C PRO A 167 15.60 -20.21 -16.89
N LYS A 168 16.04 -20.65 -18.07
CA LYS A 168 16.97 -21.78 -18.19
C LYS A 168 18.23 -21.50 -17.35
N ARG A 169 18.74 -22.52 -16.66
CA ARG A 169 19.93 -22.46 -15.78
C ARG A 169 19.76 -21.65 -14.49
N VAL A 170 18.56 -21.17 -14.19
CA VAL A 170 18.21 -20.62 -12.88
C VAL A 170 17.71 -21.75 -11.99
N ALA A 171 18.19 -21.78 -10.74
CA ALA A 171 17.65 -22.60 -9.68
C ALA A 171 17.13 -21.69 -8.57
N VAL A 172 15.98 -22.04 -8.01
CA VAL A 172 15.35 -21.32 -6.90
C VAL A 172 15.10 -22.33 -5.79
N THR A 173 15.54 -22.04 -4.58
CA THR A 173 15.51 -22.98 -3.46
C THR A 173 15.23 -22.27 -2.13
N ARG A 174 14.52 -22.94 -1.22
CA ARG A 174 14.39 -22.58 0.20
C ARG A 174 14.64 -23.79 1.09
N ASP A 175 15.00 -23.55 2.36
CA ASP A 175 15.03 -24.61 3.37
C ASP A 175 13.73 -24.61 4.16
N ALA A 176 12.75 -25.41 3.71
CA ALA A 176 11.43 -25.50 4.33
C ALA A 176 11.45 -26.11 5.75
N ARG A 177 12.59 -26.65 6.21
CA ARG A 177 12.74 -27.21 7.57
C ARG A 177 13.41 -26.24 8.54
N ALA A 178 13.90 -25.10 8.06
CA ALA A 178 14.52 -24.11 8.93
C ALA A 178 13.45 -23.42 9.82
N PRO A 179 13.82 -22.92 11.01
CA PRO A 179 12.91 -22.09 11.81
C PRO A 179 12.69 -20.74 11.14
N TYR A 180 11.57 -20.06 11.45
CA TYR A 180 11.39 -18.65 11.08
C TYR A 180 12.49 -17.78 11.71
N PRO A 181 13.02 -16.73 11.03
CA PRO A 181 12.70 -16.28 9.66
C PRO A 181 13.46 -17.03 8.56
N LYS A 182 14.32 -18.00 8.89
CA LYS A 182 15.23 -18.64 7.92
C LYS A 182 14.51 -19.44 6.83
N TYR A 183 13.35 -20.05 7.10
CA TYR A 183 12.63 -20.77 6.03
C TYR A 183 12.08 -19.85 4.95
N ALA A 184 11.86 -18.57 5.26
CA ALA A 184 11.35 -17.56 4.34
C ALA A 184 12.46 -17.02 3.41
N VAL A 185 13.71 -17.37 3.67
CA VAL A 185 14.84 -16.97 2.83
C VAL A 185 14.90 -17.86 1.59
N VAL A 186 14.62 -17.25 0.44
CA VAL A 186 14.75 -17.88 -0.87
C VAL A 186 16.10 -17.51 -1.47
N THR A 187 16.78 -18.49 -2.05
CA THR A 187 18.02 -18.29 -2.82
C THR A 187 17.74 -18.50 -4.30
N VAL A 188 18.15 -17.53 -5.11
CA VAL A 188 18.23 -17.65 -6.57
C VAL A 188 19.68 -17.90 -6.95
N ARG A 189 19.92 -18.96 -7.72
CA ARG A 189 21.24 -19.30 -8.25
C ARG A 189 21.22 -19.20 -9.76
N VAL A 190 22.04 -18.31 -10.30
CA VAL A 190 22.32 -18.18 -11.73
C VAL A 190 23.75 -18.66 -11.94
N GLU A 191 23.91 -19.84 -12.54
CA GLU A 191 25.21 -20.51 -12.68
C GLU A 191 25.93 -20.71 -11.32
N ARG A 192 26.97 -19.93 -11.04
CA ARG A 192 27.75 -19.94 -9.78
C ARG A 192 27.44 -18.78 -8.84
N LYS A 193 26.64 -17.80 -9.27
CA LYS A 193 26.27 -16.64 -8.44
C LYS A 193 25.00 -16.95 -7.67
N LYS A 194 25.00 -16.61 -6.37
CA LYS A 194 23.84 -16.68 -5.50
C LYS A 194 23.35 -15.25 -5.24
N ALA A 195 22.03 -15.09 -5.21
CA ALA A 195 21.34 -13.89 -4.80
C ALA A 195 20.11 -14.28 -3.96
N TYR A 196 19.57 -13.34 -3.20
CA TYR A 196 18.30 -13.54 -2.50
C TYR A 196 17.13 -13.40 -3.48
N GLY A 197 16.12 -14.26 -3.31
CA GLY A 197 14.90 -14.25 -4.11
C GLY A 197 13.75 -13.62 -3.33
N LEU A 198 13.15 -12.58 -3.89
CA LEU A 198 11.94 -11.96 -3.39
C LEU A 198 10.73 -12.81 -3.82
N VAL A 199 9.92 -13.25 -2.85
CA VAL A 199 8.67 -13.99 -3.04
C VAL A 199 7.58 -13.39 -2.16
N SER A 200 6.31 -13.60 -2.51
CA SER A 200 5.16 -13.31 -1.65
C SER A 200 4.31 -14.56 -1.38
N GLY A 201 3.36 -14.44 -0.46
CA GLY A 201 2.53 -15.56 0.00
C GLY A 201 1.52 -16.01 -1.06
N THR A 202 1.34 -17.32 -1.24
CA THR A 202 0.32 -17.87 -2.13
C THR A 202 -1.07 -17.77 -1.52
N VAL A 203 -2.07 -17.58 -2.37
CA VAL A 203 -3.48 -17.46 -1.99
C VAL A 203 -4.35 -18.46 -2.75
N GLU A 204 -5.51 -18.81 -2.19
CA GLU A 204 -6.43 -19.78 -2.79
C GLU A 204 -7.67 -19.12 -3.45
N TYR A 205 -7.87 -17.82 -3.20
CA TYR A 205 -9.07 -17.12 -3.61
C TYR A 205 -9.08 -16.70 -5.09
N GLU A 206 -7.90 -16.65 -5.72
CA GLU A 206 -7.73 -16.35 -7.13
C GLU A 206 -6.79 -17.39 -7.75
N PRO A 207 -7.12 -18.00 -8.91
CA PRO A 207 -6.22 -18.90 -9.59
C PRO A 207 -4.94 -18.17 -10.03
N GLY A 208 -3.86 -18.39 -9.30
CA GLY A 208 -2.51 -17.96 -9.62
C GLY A 208 -1.55 -19.14 -9.55
N ASN A 209 -0.51 -19.10 -10.37
CA ASN A 209 0.64 -20.00 -10.25
C ASN A 209 1.91 -19.19 -10.51
N TYR A 210 1.97 -18.00 -9.89
CA TYR A 210 3.09 -17.11 -10.07
C TYR A 210 4.21 -17.43 -9.08
N CYS A 211 3.95 -18.09 -7.94
CA CYS A 211 5.02 -18.61 -7.11
C CYS A 211 5.58 -19.93 -7.65
N PRO A 212 6.91 -20.05 -7.90
CA PRO A 212 7.49 -21.32 -8.30
C PRO A 212 7.31 -22.38 -7.18
N PRO A 213 6.78 -23.58 -7.50
CA PRO A 213 6.45 -24.59 -6.49
C PRO A 213 7.56 -24.94 -5.48
N PRO A 214 8.86 -24.97 -5.83
CA PRO A 214 9.92 -25.28 -4.87
C PRO A 214 10.10 -24.26 -3.74
N VAL A 215 9.56 -23.06 -3.89
CA VAL A 215 9.73 -21.96 -2.93
C VAL A 215 8.43 -21.27 -2.53
N ALA A 216 7.29 -21.74 -3.05
CA ALA A 216 5.99 -21.30 -2.62
C ALA A 216 5.83 -21.43 -1.09
N MET A 217 5.24 -20.42 -0.51
CA MET A 217 4.87 -20.31 0.90
C MET A 217 3.46 -19.73 0.93
N THR A 218 2.59 -20.24 1.79
CA THR A 218 1.24 -19.70 1.92
C THR A 218 1.24 -18.27 2.47
N HIS A 219 0.12 -17.58 2.31
CA HIS A 219 -0.15 -16.32 3.00
C HIS A 219 0.24 -16.42 4.48
N ASP A 220 -0.30 -17.37 5.23
CA ASP A 220 -0.01 -17.54 6.66
C ASP A 220 1.46 -17.85 6.97
N GLU A 221 2.18 -18.53 6.06
CA GLU A 221 3.61 -18.78 6.22
C GLU A 221 4.44 -17.49 6.11
N LEU A 222 3.97 -16.45 5.42
CA LEU A 222 4.79 -15.28 5.10
C LEU A 222 4.23 -13.94 5.61
N SER A 223 2.92 -13.86 5.84
CA SER A 223 2.25 -12.61 6.18
C SER A 223 2.68 -12.10 7.55
N LYS A 224 2.58 -10.78 7.66
CA LYS A 224 3.01 -9.96 8.80
C LYS A 224 1.87 -9.05 9.25
N ASP A 225 0.63 -9.49 9.08
CA ASP A 225 -0.58 -8.64 9.20
C ASP A 225 -1.03 -8.47 10.66
N LYS A 226 -0.44 -9.23 11.58
CA LYS A 226 -0.84 -9.28 12.99
C LYS A 226 0.38 -9.43 13.89
N THR A 227 0.36 -8.73 15.03
CA THR A 227 1.33 -8.96 16.11
C THR A 227 1.01 -10.20 16.96
N SER A 228 -0.18 -10.80 16.79
CA SER A 228 -0.61 -12.00 17.52
C SER A 228 0.27 -13.22 17.29
N LEU A 229 1.04 -13.25 16.20
CA LEU A 229 2.13 -14.21 15.99
C LEU A 229 3.39 -13.71 16.70
N THR A 230 3.51 -14.02 17.99
CA THR A 230 4.59 -13.52 18.88
C THR A 230 6.01 -13.86 18.39
N GLU A 231 6.17 -14.94 17.64
CA GLU A 231 7.46 -15.33 17.04
C GLU A 231 7.86 -14.45 15.84
N ARG A 232 6.96 -13.58 15.35
CA ARG A 232 7.16 -12.69 14.19
C ARG A 232 7.04 -11.21 14.50
N THR A 233 6.89 -10.83 15.77
CA THR A 233 6.70 -9.42 16.16
C THR A 233 7.80 -8.50 15.63
N ALA A 234 9.06 -8.95 15.61
CA ALA A 234 10.17 -8.16 15.08
C ALA A 234 10.02 -7.89 13.57
N GLN A 235 9.61 -8.89 12.79
CA GLN A 235 9.41 -8.76 11.34
C GLN A 235 8.16 -7.95 11.01
N HIS A 236 7.08 -8.10 11.79
CA HIS A 236 5.91 -7.23 11.70
C HIS A 236 6.30 -5.76 11.90
N LEU A 237 7.02 -5.44 12.97
CA LEU A 237 7.43 -4.06 13.26
C LEU A 237 8.38 -3.50 12.20
N ALA A 238 9.32 -4.31 11.68
CA ALA A 238 10.21 -3.91 10.61
C ALA A 238 9.44 -3.62 9.30
N ALA A 239 8.51 -4.51 8.91
CA ALA A 239 7.69 -4.33 7.72
C ALA A 239 6.78 -3.10 7.85
N LYS A 240 6.12 -2.91 9.01
CA LYS A 240 5.29 -1.74 9.31
C LYS A 240 6.10 -0.45 9.23
N SER A 241 7.33 -0.44 9.76
CA SER A 241 8.21 0.74 9.71
C SER A 241 8.56 1.12 8.26
N LEU A 242 8.88 0.14 7.41
CA LEU A 242 9.13 0.39 5.98
C LEU A 242 7.85 0.81 5.24
N ALA A 243 6.71 0.22 5.56
CA ALA A 243 5.42 0.59 4.98
C ALA A 243 5.02 2.04 5.32
N VAL A 244 5.30 2.53 6.54
CA VAL A 244 5.13 3.95 6.92
C VAL A 244 6.05 4.84 6.10
N GLN A 245 7.32 4.48 5.97
CA GLN A 245 8.30 5.28 5.21
C GLN A 245 7.94 5.32 3.72
N GLN A 246 7.59 4.20 3.12
CA GLN A 246 7.15 4.14 1.73
C GLN A 246 5.86 4.91 1.53
N THR A 247 4.85 4.75 2.40
CA THR A 247 3.58 5.51 2.33
C THR A 247 3.84 7.02 2.35
N ARG A 248 4.79 7.48 3.17
CA ARG A 248 5.20 8.89 3.20
C ARG A 248 5.92 9.30 1.91
N HIS A 249 6.76 8.44 1.34
CA HIS A 249 7.40 8.67 0.05
C HIS A 249 6.39 8.73 -1.11
N GLU A 250 5.35 7.89 -1.08
CA GLU A 250 4.30 7.86 -2.11
C GLU A 250 3.54 9.19 -2.20
N TRP A 251 3.46 9.98 -1.12
CA TRP A 251 2.97 11.36 -1.20
C TRP A 251 3.84 12.24 -2.10
N CYS A 252 5.16 12.17 -1.93
CA CYS A 252 6.10 12.92 -2.77
C CYS A 252 6.06 12.45 -4.22
N ARG A 253 5.94 11.14 -4.44
CA ARG A 253 5.73 10.58 -5.78
C ARG A 253 4.44 11.10 -6.42
N LEU A 254 3.30 11.08 -5.71
CA LEU A 254 2.04 11.62 -6.21
C LEU A 254 2.15 13.11 -6.56
N ASN A 255 2.77 13.91 -5.68
CA ASN A 255 2.97 15.34 -5.91
C ASN A 255 3.83 15.58 -7.16
N ARG A 256 4.88 14.80 -7.36
CA ARG A 256 5.73 14.90 -8.55
C ARG A 256 4.98 14.48 -9.82
N LEU A 257 4.23 13.38 -9.79
CA LEU A 257 3.45 12.92 -10.93
C LEU A 257 2.34 13.92 -11.31
N ALA A 258 1.69 14.54 -10.33
CA ALA A 258 0.71 15.59 -10.55
C ALA A 258 1.34 16.85 -11.18
N HIS A 259 2.52 17.24 -10.73
CA HIS A 259 3.30 18.32 -11.34
C HIS A 259 3.67 18.00 -12.79
N ASP A 260 4.20 16.81 -13.05
CA ASP A 260 4.64 16.43 -14.40
C ASP A 260 3.46 16.35 -15.39
N ALA A 261 2.26 16.01 -14.91
CA ALA A 261 1.05 15.95 -15.73
C ALA A 261 0.36 17.31 -15.92
N TRP A 262 0.29 18.15 -14.88
CA TRP A 262 -0.59 19.33 -14.84
C TRP A 262 0.09 20.63 -14.39
N GLY A 263 1.41 20.61 -14.14
CA GLY A 263 2.17 21.72 -13.60
C GLY A 263 1.66 22.17 -12.23
N ASP A 264 1.76 23.48 -11.97
CA ASP A 264 1.33 24.11 -10.71
C ASP A 264 -0.15 23.88 -10.38
N ALA A 265 -0.99 23.66 -11.39
CA ALA A 265 -2.42 23.40 -11.16
C ALA A 265 -2.65 22.06 -10.46
N GLY A 266 -1.86 21.03 -10.79
CA GLY A 266 -1.95 19.72 -10.14
C GLY A 266 -1.43 19.75 -8.71
N THR A 267 -0.30 20.40 -8.47
CA THR A 267 0.29 20.52 -7.14
C THR A 267 -0.48 21.45 -6.21
N ALA A 268 -1.14 22.49 -6.73
CA ALA A 268 -2.00 23.38 -5.94
C ALA A 268 -3.18 22.63 -5.30
N ARG A 269 -3.77 21.65 -5.99
CA ARG A 269 -4.82 20.79 -5.43
C ARG A 269 -4.30 19.97 -4.24
N LEU A 270 -3.15 19.32 -4.41
CA LEU A 270 -2.52 18.55 -3.33
C LEU A 270 -2.08 19.44 -2.16
N ALA A 271 -1.57 20.65 -2.43
CA ALA A 271 -1.22 21.62 -1.40
C ALA A 271 -2.46 22.03 -0.58
N ALA A 272 -3.64 22.10 -1.21
CA ALA A 272 -4.89 22.38 -0.51
C ALA A 272 -5.33 21.24 0.45
N TRP A 273 -4.77 20.04 0.32
CA TRP A 273 -5.02 18.93 1.25
C TRP A 273 -4.17 19.00 2.53
N VAL A 274 -3.07 19.74 2.50
CA VAL A 274 -2.13 19.87 3.62
C VAL A 274 -2.72 20.75 4.72
N ALA A 275 -2.62 20.30 5.98
CA ALA A 275 -2.98 21.10 7.15
C ALA A 275 -1.75 21.77 7.77
N ASP A 276 -0.65 21.03 7.87
CA ASP A 276 0.61 21.51 8.42
C ASP A 276 1.78 21.31 7.42
N PRO A 277 2.12 22.35 6.63
CA PRO A 277 3.23 22.28 5.71
C PRO A 277 4.60 22.05 6.38
N SER A 278 4.75 22.38 7.66
CA SER A 278 6.03 22.19 8.36
C SER A 278 6.31 20.72 8.72
N SER A 279 5.24 19.91 8.80
CA SER A 279 5.31 18.46 9.04
C SER A 279 5.23 17.62 7.75
N ALA A 280 4.98 18.26 6.60
CA ALA A 280 4.98 17.60 5.31
C ALA A 280 6.41 17.13 4.92
N PRO A 281 6.55 16.00 4.20
CA PRO A 281 7.87 15.57 3.72
C PRO A 281 8.44 16.60 2.73
N ASP A 282 9.76 16.77 2.77
CA ASP A 282 10.47 17.49 1.71
C ASP A 282 10.51 16.60 0.47
N CYS A 283 9.75 16.98 -0.56
CA CYS A 283 9.67 16.26 -1.83
C CYS A 283 10.67 16.79 -2.88
N GLY A 284 11.67 17.57 -2.45
CA GLY A 284 12.79 17.96 -3.29
C GLY A 284 13.60 16.75 -3.76
N ILE A 285 14.17 16.85 -4.96
CA ILE A 285 15.06 15.83 -5.52
C ILE A 285 16.36 15.84 -4.70
N GLN A 286 16.66 14.74 -4.01
CA GLN A 286 18.04 14.42 -3.58
C GLN A 286 18.79 13.74 -4.73
#